data_AF-A8SI42-F1
#
_entry.id   AF-A8SI42-F1
#
_cell.length_a   1.000
_cell.length_b   1.000
_cell.length_c   1.000
_cell.angle_alpha   90.00
_cell.angle_beta   90.00
_cell.angle_gamma   90.00
#
_symmetry.space_group_name_H-M   'P 1'
#
loop_
_entity.id
_entity.type
_entity.pdbx_description
1 polymer ?
#
loop_
_entity_poly.entity_id
_entity_poly.type
_entity_poly.pdbx_seq_one_letter_code
_entity_poly.pdbx_strand_id
1 'polypeptide(L)'
;MNVMKRAWEIAKAGQRKFGGKVKEYFAESLRLAWKEAKAEKEITVEDVETYINSVMKSDSYSVNYWAKYGKERLYVNYYTGSGYRKEQGFLELQNGVIMAQERGAYTPVTKAFWRFKGAKINA
;
A
#
# COMPACT_ATOMS: atom_id res chain seq x y z
N MET A 1 2.31 9.76 6.66
CA MET A 1 3.52 10.05 7.46
C MET A 1 3.84 11.54 7.32
N ASN A 2 4.11 12.28 8.40
CA ASN A 2 4.66 13.64 8.29
C ASN A 2 6.18 13.58 8.39
N VAL A 3 6.87 13.77 7.26
CA VAL A 3 8.32 13.59 7.13
C VAL A 3 9.09 14.51 8.07
N MET A 4 8.65 15.77 8.24
CA MET A 4 9.35 16.75 9.08
C MET A 4 9.24 16.41 10.57
N LYS A 5 8.06 15.98 11.03
CA LYS A 5 7.89 15.51 12.41
C LYS A 5 8.77 14.29 12.69
N ARG A 6 8.80 13.35 11.75
CA ARG A 6 9.61 12.13 11.88
C ARG A 6 11.12 12.43 11.87
N ALA A 7 11.56 13.32 10.98
CA ALA A 7 12.96 13.79 10.96
C ALA A 7 13.34 14.47 12.27
N TRP A 8 12.46 15.28 12.86
CA TRP A 8 12.70 15.90 14.16
C TRP A 8 12.85 14.88 15.30
N GLU A 9 12.04 13.82 15.29
CA GLU A 9 12.14 12.72 16.26
C GLU A 9 13.48 11.98 16.14
N ILE A 10 13.88 11.61 14.91
CA ILE A 10 15.15 10.93 14.64
C ILE A 10 16.33 11.83 15.06
N ALA A 11 16.27 13.13 14.77
CA ALA A 11 17.31 14.08 15.15
C ALA A 11 17.45 14.21 16.68
N LYS A 12 16.33 14.27 17.42
CA LYS A 12 16.35 14.25 18.89
C LYS A 12 16.87 12.92 19.44
N ALA A 13 16.56 11.79 18.80
CA ALA A 13 17.08 10.49 19.21
C ALA A 13 18.61 10.43 19.04
N GLY A 14 19.14 10.93 17.92
CA GLY A 14 20.58 11.07 17.68
C GLY A 14 21.24 11.95 18.74
N GLN A 15 20.68 13.13 19.02
CA GLN A 15 21.16 14.03 20.07
C GLN A 15 21.19 13.37 21.45
N ARG A 16 20.15 12.61 21.84
CA ARG A 16 20.10 11.92 23.14
C ARG A 16 21.13 10.81 23.25
N LYS A 17 21.48 10.17 22.14
CA LYS A 17 22.40 9.02 22.12
C LYS A 17 23.87 9.44 22.02
N PHE A 18 24.16 10.50 21.27
CA PHE A 18 25.53 10.88 20.91
C PHE A 18 25.92 12.30 21.36
N GLY A 19 24.99 13.07 21.93
CA GLY A 19 25.22 14.46 22.35
C GLY A 19 25.13 15.45 21.18
N GLY A 20 25.57 16.69 21.41
CA GLY A 20 25.53 17.77 20.40
C GLY A 20 24.18 18.48 20.28
N LYS A 21 23.99 19.20 19.17
CA LYS A 21 22.77 19.98 18.87
C LYS A 21 21.90 19.26 17.85
N VAL A 22 20.58 19.27 18.04
CA VAL A 22 19.60 18.65 17.12
C VAL A 22 19.82 19.08 15.67
N LYS A 23 20.14 20.37 15.43
CA LYS A 23 20.43 20.94 14.10
C LYS A 23 21.50 20.18 13.30
N GLU A 24 22.44 19.53 13.97
CA GLU A 24 23.55 18.79 13.36
C GLU A 24 23.08 17.45 12.77
N TYR A 25 21.99 16.89 13.30
CA TYR A 25 21.42 15.62 12.85
C TYR A 25 20.34 15.77 11.77
N PHE A 26 19.90 17.00 11.47
CA PHE A 26 18.72 17.21 10.63
C PHE A 26 18.85 16.66 9.21
N ALA A 27 20.00 16.87 8.56
CA ALA A 27 20.19 16.42 7.18
C ALA A 27 20.06 14.90 7.06
N GLU A 28 20.69 14.16 7.99
CA GLU A 28 20.63 12.69 8.01
C GLU A 28 19.27 12.18 8.48
N SER A 29 18.69 12.82 9.49
CA SER A 29 17.36 12.48 9.98
C SER A 29 16.28 12.69 8.94
N LEU A 30 16.43 13.72 8.09
CA LEU A 30 15.54 13.98 6.96
C LEU A 30 15.71 12.92 5.87
N ARG A 31 16.95 12.48 5.58
CA ARG A 31 17.20 11.35 4.67
C ARG A 31 16.54 10.07 5.17
N LEU A 32 16.71 9.74 6.45
CA LEU A 32 16.09 8.56 7.06
C LEU A 32 14.56 8.64 7.06
N ALA A 33 13.98 9.78 7.44
CA ALA A 33 12.54 9.99 7.41
C ALA A 33 11.96 9.92 5.99
N TRP A 34 12.68 10.44 4.98
CA TRP A 34 12.28 10.28 3.58
C TRP A 34 12.40 8.84 3.10
N LYS A 35 13.43 8.11 3.53
CA LYS A 35 13.57 6.69 3.25
C LYS A 35 12.42 5.89 3.86
N GLU A 36 12.05 6.14 5.11
CA GLU A 36 10.87 5.55 5.76
C GLU A 36 9.56 5.95 5.07
N ALA A 37 9.44 7.18 4.58
CA ALA A 37 8.24 7.65 3.89
C ALA A 37 8.11 7.10 2.46
N LYS A 38 9.24 6.82 1.81
CA LYS A 38 9.31 6.21 0.48
C LYS A 38 9.40 4.68 0.53
N ALA A 39 9.69 4.11 1.69
CA ALA A 39 9.67 2.67 1.87
C ALA A 39 8.28 2.19 1.48
N GLU A 40 8.24 1.33 0.47
CA GLU A 40 7.03 0.67 0.03
C GLU A 40 6.43 0.00 1.26
N LYS A 41 5.20 0.36 1.61
CA LYS A 41 4.49 -0.41 2.62
C LYS A 41 4.32 -1.81 2.06
N GLU A 42 5.01 -2.76 2.67
CA GLU A 42 4.72 -4.16 2.46
C GLU A 42 3.32 -4.42 3.03
N ILE A 43 2.45 -4.94 2.18
CA ILE A 43 1.10 -5.35 2.53
C ILE A 43 0.89 -6.75 1.96
N THR A 44 0.00 -7.53 2.55
CA THR A 44 -0.34 -8.84 2.02
C THR A 44 -1.60 -8.78 1.16
N VAL A 45 -1.92 -9.89 0.48
CA VAL A 45 -3.17 -10.04 -0.26
C VAL A 45 -4.37 -9.93 0.70
N GLU A 46 -4.23 -10.49 1.91
CA GLU A 46 -5.24 -10.48 2.97
C GLU A 46 -5.50 -9.06 3.52
N ASP A 47 -4.47 -8.21 3.62
CA ASP A 47 -4.66 -6.80 4.01
C ASP A 47 -5.57 -6.07 3.02
N VAL A 48 -5.39 -6.35 1.72
CA VAL A 48 -6.19 -5.77 0.65
C VAL A 48 -7.62 -6.30 0.70
N GLU A 49 -7.80 -7.61 0.89
CA GLU A 49 -9.10 -8.25 1.03
C GLU A 49 -9.89 -7.71 2.23
N THR A 50 -9.24 -7.65 3.39
CA THR A 50 -9.80 -7.12 4.64
C THR A 50 -10.28 -5.69 4.45
N TYR A 51 -9.47 -4.85 3.81
CA TYR A 51 -9.83 -3.47 3.54
C TYR A 51 -11.05 -3.36 2.62
N ILE A 52 -11.10 -4.11 1.51
CA ILE A 52 -12.23 -4.06 0.58
C ILE A 52 -13.51 -4.50 1.27
N ASN A 53 -13.47 -5.62 1.99
CA ASN A 53 -14.60 -6.13 2.73
C ASN A 53 -15.09 -5.08 3.76
N SER A 54 -14.18 -4.35 4.42
CA SER A 54 -14.54 -3.27 5.33
C SER A 54 -15.22 -2.07 4.63
N VAL A 55 -14.71 -1.63 3.47
CA VAL A 55 -15.23 -0.47 2.74
C VAL A 55 -16.55 -0.80 2.05
N MET A 56 -16.67 -2.00 1.51
CA MET A 56 -17.85 -2.49 0.81
C MET A 56 -18.91 -3.05 1.76
N LYS A 57 -18.60 -3.19 3.06
CA LYS A 57 -19.48 -3.72 4.11
C LYS A 57 -20.05 -5.10 3.75
N SER A 58 -19.17 -5.97 3.27
CA SER A 58 -19.48 -7.34 2.84
C SER A 58 -18.25 -8.20 3.11
N ASP A 59 -18.44 -9.49 3.34
CA ASP A 59 -17.39 -10.51 3.50
C ASP A 59 -17.19 -11.34 2.22
N SER A 60 -17.90 -11.00 1.15
CA SER A 60 -17.97 -11.82 -0.06
C SER A 60 -16.96 -11.41 -1.13
N TYR A 61 -16.08 -10.45 -0.84
CA TYR A 61 -14.97 -10.10 -1.72
C TYR A 61 -13.76 -10.96 -1.40
N SER A 62 -13.11 -11.44 -2.46
CA SER A 62 -11.86 -12.19 -2.40
C SER A 62 -10.82 -11.59 -3.33
N VAL A 63 -9.58 -11.55 -2.88
CA VAL A 63 -8.44 -10.97 -3.59
C VAL A 63 -7.45 -12.07 -3.94
N ASN A 64 -6.96 -12.09 -5.18
CA ASN A 64 -6.07 -13.13 -5.65
C ASN A 64 -4.89 -12.53 -6.43
N TYR A 65 -3.68 -12.95 -6.09
CA TYR A 65 -2.48 -12.61 -6.85
C TYR A 65 -2.35 -13.51 -8.09
N TRP A 66 -2.01 -12.90 -9.23
CA TRP A 66 -1.82 -13.59 -10.49
C TRP A 66 -0.62 -13.00 -11.24
N ALA A 67 0.35 -13.84 -11.57
CA ALA A 67 1.52 -13.46 -12.35
C ALA A 67 1.76 -14.47 -13.48
N LYS A 68 1.58 -14.04 -14.73
CA LYS A 68 1.81 -14.87 -15.93
C LYS A 68 2.03 -13.99 -17.15
N TYR A 69 2.81 -14.49 -18.11
CA TYR A 69 3.03 -13.84 -19.41
C TYR A 69 3.54 -12.38 -19.31
N GLY A 70 4.43 -12.12 -18.35
CA GLY A 70 4.99 -10.77 -18.12
C GLY A 70 3.98 -9.77 -17.53
N LYS A 71 2.84 -10.24 -17.03
CA LYS A 71 1.82 -9.43 -16.36
C LYS A 71 1.68 -9.88 -14.92
N GLU A 72 1.56 -8.92 -14.03
CA GLU A 72 1.38 -9.12 -12.60
C GLU A 72 0.14 -8.34 -12.16
N ARG A 73 -0.80 -9.04 -11.51
CA ARG A 73 -2.12 -8.49 -11.19
C ARG A 73 -2.66 -8.99 -9.87
N LEU A 74 -3.42 -8.13 -9.22
CA LEU A 74 -4.22 -8.47 -8.05
C LEU A 74 -5.69 -8.39 -8.45
N TYR A 75 -6.32 -9.55 -8.63
CA TYR A 75 -7.71 -9.67 -9.05
C TYR A 75 -8.64 -9.61 -7.85
N VAL A 76 -9.76 -8.90 -8.01
CA VAL A 76 -10.81 -8.90 -7.00
C VAL A 76 -12.10 -9.45 -7.55
N ASN A 77 -12.59 -10.43 -6.83
CA ASN A 77 -13.78 -11.17 -7.12
C ASN A 77 -14.81 -10.92 -6.03
N TYR A 78 -16.08 -10.96 -6.41
CA TYR A 78 -17.21 -10.97 -5.50
C TYR A 78 -17.98 -12.28 -5.68
N TYR A 79 -18.26 -12.98 -4.60
CA TYR A 79 -19.10 -14.18 -4.61
C TYR A 79 -20.54 -13.80 -4.27
N THR A 80 -21.48 -14.18 -5.13
CA THR A 80 -22.91 -14.03 -4.81
C THR A 80 -23.33 -15.06 -3.77
N GLY A 81 -24.45 -14.83 -3.08
CA GLY A 81 -25.02 -15.81 -2.14
C GLY A 81 -25.36 -17.18 -2.77
N SER A 82 -25.37 -17.28 -4.10
CA SER A 82 -25.53 -18.53 -4.85
C SER A 82 -24.20 -19.16 -5.28
N GLY A 83 -23.06 -18.65 -4.81
CA GLY A 83 -21.71 -19.17 -5.09
C GLY A 83 -21.08 -18.71 -6.40
N TYR A 84 -21.76 -17.86 -7.20
CA TYR A 84 -21.21 -17.39 -8.48
C TYR A 84 -20.17 -16.30 -8.27
N ARG A 85 -19.01 -16.47 -8.90
CA ARG A 85 -17.92 -15.49 -8.89
C ARG A 85 -18.15 -14.40 -9.95
N LYS A 86 -18.13 -13.14 -9.54
CA LYS A 86 -18.13 -11.96 -10.42
C LYS A 86 -16.83 -11.19 -10.25
N GLU A 87 -16.04 -11.06 -11.31
CA GLU A 87 -14.86 -10.19 -11.30
C GLU A 87 -15.30 -8.72 -11.15
N GLN A 88 -14.69 -8.01 -10.21
CA GLN A 88 -14.97 -6.60 -9.90
C GLN A 88 -13.90 -5.66 -10.47
N GLY A 89 -12.75 -6.22 -10.83
CA GLY A 89 -11.61 -5.52 -11.41
C GLY A 89 -10.28 -6.12 -10.97
N PHE A 90 -9.20 -5.48 -11.36
CA PHE A 90 -7.84 -5.84 -10.95
C PHE A 90 -6.96 -4.60 -10.76
N LEU A 91 -5.90 -4.75 -9.96
CA LEU A 91 -4.76 -3.83 -9.95
C LEU A 91 -3.64 -4.42 -10.79
N GLU A 92 -2.96 -3.58 -11.57
CA GLU A 92 -1.68 -3.96 -12.18
C GLU A 92 -0.55 -3.72 -11.20
N LEU A 93 0.38 -4.67 -11.19
CA LEU A 93 1.58 -4.63 -10.38
C LEU A 93 2.80 -4.59 -11.30
N GLN A 94 3.87 -3.99 -10.79
CA GLN A 94 5.17 -4.02 -11.42
C GLN A 94 6.22 -4.35 -10.36
N ASN A 95 6.82 -5.54 -10.47
CA ASN A 95 7.78 -6.06 -9.49
C ASN A 95 7.18 -6.11 -8.06
N GLY A 96 5.92 -6.53 -7.95
CA GLY A 96 5.16 -6.57 -6.70
C GLY A 96 4.58 -5.23 -6.26
N VAL A 97 4.88 -4.12 -6.93
CA VAL A 97 4.38 -2.78 -6.54
C VAL A 97 3.06 -2.46 -7.24
N ILE A 98 2.04 -2.08 -6.50
CA ILE A 98 0.73 -1.71 -7.04
C ILE A 98 0.81 -0.38 -7.79
N MET A 99 0.52 -0.40 -9.10
CA MET A 99 0.67 0.77 -9.97
C MET A 99 -0.58 1.67 -10.02
N ALA A 100 -1.76 1.14 -9.71
CA ALA A 100 -3.08 1.76 -9.83
C ALA A 100 -3.37 2.39 -11.20
N GLN A 101 -4.33 1.81 -11.93
CA GLN A 101 -4.77 2.36 -13.21
C GLN A 101 -5.76 3.53 -12.97
N GLU A 102 -5.52 4.69 -13.58
CA GLU A 102 -6.36 5.92 -13.48
C GLU A 102 -7.16 6.24 -14.78
N ARG A 103 -7.13 5.37 -15.80
CA ARG A 103 -7.98 5.44 -17.00
C ARG A 103 -9.15 4.43 -17.03
N GLY A 104 -10.40 4.91 -17.03
CA GLY A 104 -11.61 4.11 -17.31
C GLY A 104 -12.83 4.42 -16.45
N ALA A 105 -13.95 3.70 -16.69
CA ALA A 105 -15.10 3.68 -15.79
C ALA A 105 -14.83 2.72 -14.64
N TYR A 106 -14.80 3.25 -13.40
CA TYR A 106 -14.39 2.52 -12.21
C TYR A 106 -15.57 2.14 -11.32
N THR A 107 -15.64 0.87 -10.92
CA THR A 107 -16.50 0.39 -9.84
C THR A 107 -16.07 1.01 -8.49
N PRO A 108 -16.97 1.15 -7.51
CA PRO A 108 -16.61 1.61 -6.16
C PRO A 108 -15.46 0.79 -5.54
N VAL A 109 -15.45 -0.52 -5.81
CA VAL A 109 -14.38 -1.44 -5.42
C VAL A 109 -13.08 -0.98 -6.05
N THR A 110 -13.01 -0.83 -7.38
CA THR A 110 -11.79 -0.37 -8.10
C THR A 110 -11.23 0.95 -7.57
N LYS A 111 -12.08 1.89 -7.13
CA LYS A 111 -11.64 3.14 -6.51
C LYS A 111 -11.05 2.95 -5.12
N ALA A 112 -11.61 2.04 -4.31
CA ALA A 112 -11.08 1.75 -2.97
C ALA A 112 -9.62 1.26 -3.04
N PHE A 113 -9.25 0.51 -4.07
CA PHE A 113 -7.88 0.01 -4.24
C PHE A 113 -6.81 1.09 -4.40
N TRP A 114 -7.17 2.29 -4.86
CA TRP A 114 -6.19 3.35 -5.04
C TRP A 114 -5.48 3.74 -3.76
N ARG A 115 -6.06 3.40 -2.59
CA ARG A 115 -5.39 3.53 -1.30
C ARG A 115 -4.05 2.77 -1.23
N PHE A 116 -3.92 1.68 -1.97
CA PHE A 116 -2.73 0.83 -1.97
C PHE A 116 -1.73 1.16 -3.07
N LYS A 117 -1.95 2.24 -3.84
CA LYS A 117 -1.00 2.68 -4.87
C LYS A 117 0.39 2.88 -4.26
N GLY A 118 1.41 2.26 -4.87
CA GLY A 118 2.80 2.30 -4.42
C GLY A 118 3.13 1.39 -3.24
N ALA A 119 2.16 0.61 -2.74
CA ALA A 119 2.45 -0.46 -1.79
C ALA A 119 3.00 -1.68 -2.53
N LYS A 120 3.87 -2.44 -1.86
CA LYS A 120 4.42 -3.69 -2.38
C LYS A 120 3.63 -4.85 -1.78
N ILE A 121 3.12 -5.73 -2.64
CA ILE A 121 2.54 -6.98 -2.20
C ILE A 121 3.67 -7.92 -1.77
N ASN A 122 3.61 -8.39 -0.52
CA ASN A 122 4.35 -9.54 -0.05
C ASN A 122 3.47 -10.78 -0.32
N ALA A 123 3.66 -11.39 -1.50
CA ALA A 123 2.89 -12.54 -2.00
C ALA A 123 3.55 -13.86 -1.60
#